data_AF-A0ABD0Q3L3-F1
#
_entry.id   AF-A0ABD0Q3L3-F1
#
_cell.length_a   1.000
_cell.length_b   1.000
_cell.length_c   1.000
_cell.angle_alpha   90.00
_cell.angle_beta   90.00
_cell.angle_gamma   90.00
#
_symmetry.space_group_name_H-M   'P 1'
#
loop_
_entity.id
_entity.type
_entity.pdbx_description
1 polymer ?
#
loop_
_entity_poly.entity_id
_entity_poly.type
_entity_poly.pdbx_seq_one_letter_code
_entity_poly.pdbx_strand_id
1 'polypeptide(L)' 'IVRLDRTMEQIVFPVPNICEFLTQESKLRVYYTTERDEQGSKINDFFLRSEDLFNEMNWQKKLR' A
#
# COMPACT_ATOMS: atom_id res chain seq x y z
N ILE A 1 -11.55 8.92 -3.32
CA ILE A 1 -10.37 9.80 -3.22
C ILE A 1 -10.84 11.22 -2.95
N VAL A 2 -10.09 11.97 -2.12
CA VAL A 2 -10.35 13.40 -1.89
C VAL A 2 -9.60 14.18 -2.97
N ARG A 3 -10.30 15.05 -3.71
CA ARG A 3 -9.71 15.91 -4.73
C ARG A 3 -9.15 17.20 -4.11
N LEU A 4 -8.42 17.98 -4.91
CA LEU A 4 -7.80 19.24 -4.46
C LEU A 4 -8.84 20.27 -4.00
N ASP A 5 -10.01 20.25 -4.62
CA ASP A 5 -11.19 21.06 -4.28
C ASP A 5 -12.02 20.49 -3.11
N ARG A 6 -11.50 19.45 -2.44
CA ARG A 6 -12.11 18.74 -1.30
C ARG A 6 -13.37 17.94 -1.65
N THR A 7 -13.67 17.74 -2.93
CA THR A 7 -14.74 16.83 -3.35
C THR A 7 -14.34 15.38 -3.15
N MET A 8 -15.33 14.52 -2.90
CA MET A 8 -15.16 13.08 -2.75
C MET A 8 -15.59 12.38 -4.03
N GLU A 9 -14.67 11.61 -4.62
CA GLU A 9 -14.94 10.85 -5.83
C GLU A 9 -14.63 9.35 -5.65
N GLN A 10 -15.33 8.52 -6.41
CA GLN A 10 -15.03 7.10 -6.56
C GLN A 10 -14.36 6.86 -7.92
N ILE A 11 -13.36 5.97 -7.93
CA ILE A 11 -12.68 5.56 -9.16
C ILE A 11 -12.64 4.04 -9.22
N VAL A 12 -12.69 3.50 -10.43
CA VAL A 12 -12.53 2.07 -10.71
C VAL A 12 -11.40 1.89 -11.72
N PHE A 13 -10.56 0.90 -11.49
CA PHE A 13 -9.46 0.51 -12.38
C PHE A 13 -9.15 -0.97 -12.18
N PRO A 14 -8.65 -1.68 -13.20
CA PRO A 14 -8.22 -3.07 -13.04
C PRO A 14 -7.02 -3.15 -12.10
N VAL A 15 -6.99 -4.18 -11.24
CA VAL A 15 -5.86 -4.40 -10.34
C VAL A 15 -4.63 -4.82 -11.15
N PRO A 16 -3.47 -4.15 -10.99
CA PRO A 16 -2.25 -4.56 -11.66
C PRO A 16 -1.80 -5.97 -11.22
N ASN A 17 -1.47 -6.84 -12.18
CA ASN A 17 -1.06 -8.24 -11.90
C ASN A 17 0.13 -8.35 -10.94
N ILE A 18 1.00 -7.34 -10.89
CA ILE A 18 2.13 -7.29 -9.95
C ILE A 18 1.67 -7.38 -8.48
N CYS A 19 0.46 -6.91 -8.16
CA CYS A 19 -0.11 -6.96 -6.81
C CYS A 19 -0.40 -8.39 -6.31
N GLU A 20 -0.49 -9.38 -7.21
CA GLU A 20 -0.65 -10.80 -6.85
C GLU A 20 0.57 -11.38 -6.16
N PHE A 21 1.75 -10.76 -6.33
CA PHE A 21 3.02 -11.22 -5.80
C PHE A 21 3.31 -10.70 -4.38
N LEU A 22 2.43 -9.86 -3.82
CA LEU A 22 2.58 -9.42 -2.44
C LEU A 22 2.21 -10.53 -1.46
N THR A 23 3.14 -10.89 -0.58
CA THR A 23 2.94 -12.00 0.35
C THR A 23 1.90 -11.68 1.42
N GLN A 24 1.20 -12.71 1.92
CA GLN A 24 0.27 -12.55 3.05
C GLN A 24 1.00 -12.10 4.31
N GLU A 25 2.24 -12.57 4.51
CA GLU A 25 3.09 -12.17 5.63
C GLU A 25 3.36 -10.66 5.60
N SER A 26 3.76 -10.09 4.46
CA SER A 26 3.98 -8.65 4.36
C SER A 26 2.70 -7.83 4.57
N LYS A 27 1.53 -8.31 4.12
CA LYS A 27 0.24 -7.66 4.44
C LYS A 27 0.00 -7.61 5.95
N LEU A 28 0.22 -8.73 6.66
CA LEU A 28 0.06 -8.80 8.11
C LEU A 28 1.10 -7.92 8.83
N ARG A 29 2.36 -7.96 8.40
CA ARG A 29 3.43 -7.13 8.96
C ARG A 29 3.05 -5.65 8.88
N VAL A 30 2.65 -5.16 7.71
CA VAL A 30 2.21 -3.77 7.54
C VAL A 30 1.02 -3.47 8.44
N TYR A 31 -0.01 -4.31 8.43
CA TYR A 31 -1.21 -4.10 9.26
C TYR A 31 -0.90 -3.91 10.76
N TYR A 32 -0.02 -4.75 11.31
CA TYR A 32 0.31 -4.71 12.75
C TYR A 32 1.36 -3.66 13.12
N THR A 33 2.30 -3.36 12.24
CA THR A 33 3.47 -2.53 12.57
C THR A 33 3.37 -1.10 12.05
N THR A 34 2.30 -0.73 11.33
CA THR A 34 2.11 0.67 10.91
C THR A 34 1.83 1.57 12.11
N GLU A 35 2.68 2.58 12.27
CA GLU A 35 2.66 3.56 13.35
C GLU A 35 1.63 4.66 13.13
N ARG A 36 1.21 5.32 14.22
CA ARG A 36 0.37 6.51 14.16
C ARG A 36 1.25 7.74 14.26
N ASP A 37 0.98 8.73 13.42
CA ASP A 37 1.58 10.06 13.52
C ASP A 37 1.02 10.85 14.72
N GLU A 38 1.51 12.08 14.90
CA GLU A 38 1.09 13.00 15.97
C GLU A 38 -0.41 13.35 15.92
N GLN A 39 -1.07 13.17 14.77
CA GLN A 39 -2.51 13.39 14.58
C GLN A 39 -3.31 12.08 14.73
N GLY A 40 -2.65 10.97 15.07
CA GLY A 40 -3.26 9.66 15.25
C GLY A 40 -3.53 8.90 13.95
N SER A 41 -3.05 9.40 12.80
CA SER A 41 -3.23 8.82 11.48
C SER A 41 -2.13 7.80 11.17
N LYS A 42 -2.52 6.70 10.50
CA LYS A 42 -1.59 5.66 10.03
C LYS A 42 -1.07 5.88 8.61
N ILE A 43 -1.54 6.93 7.92
CA ILE A 43 -1.36 7.09 6.47
C ILE A 43 0.10 7.36 6.10
N ASN A 44 0.81 8.18 6.88
CA ASN A 44 2.17 8.58 6.53
C ASN A 44 3.13 7.38 6.48
N ASP A 45 3.26 6.65 7.60
CA ASP A 45 4.13 5.47 7.68
C ASP A 45 3.68 4.36 6.72
N PHE A 46 2.37 4.13 6.55
CA PHE A 46 1.88 3.20 5.54
C PHE A 46 2.35 3.56 4.12
N PHE A 47 2.28 4.85 3.76
CA PHE A 47 2.64 5.30 2.42
C PHE A 47 4.14 5.20 2.17
N LEU A 48 4.98 5.49 3.17
CA LEU A 48 6.44 5.34 3.07
C LEU A 48 6.87 3.89 2.78
N ARG A 49 6.11 2.90 3.26
CA ARG A 49 6.38 1.47 3.02
C ARG A 49 5.97 1.00 1.63
N SER A 50 5.26 1.81 0.85
CA SER A 50 4.69 1.39 -0.45
C SER A 50 5.77 1.00 -1.47
N GLU A 51 6.90 1.69 -1.46
CA GLU A 51 8.04 1.40 -2.35
C GLU A 51 8.67 0.04 -2.03
N ASP A 52 8.91 -0.25 -0.76
CA ASP A 52 9.45 -1.56 -0.33
C ASP A 52 8.51 -2.71 -0.67
N LEU A 53 7.19 -2.53 -0.48
CA LEU A 53 6.19 -3.53 -0.86
C LEU A 53 6.19 -3.75 -2.38
N PHE A 54 6.34 -2.69 -3.17
CA PHE A 54 6.44 -2.79 -4.63
C PHE A 54 7.73 -3.49 -5.07
N ASN A 55 8.84 -3.23 -4.39
CA ASN A 55 10.10 -3.92 -4.63
C ASN A 55 10.00 -5.42 -4.28
N GLU A 56 9.35 -5.77 -3.16
CA GLU A 56 9.04 -7.16 -2.80
C GLU A 56 8.24 -7.85 -3.90
N MET A 57 7.15 -7.22 -4.39
CA MET A 57 6.33 -7.77 -5.47
C MET A 57 7.16 -8.05 -6.74
N ASN A 58 8.03 -7.11 -7.12
CA ASN A 58 8.92 -7.26 -8.28
C ASN A 58 9.94 -8.40 -8.08
N TRP A 59 10.46 -8.57 -6.86
CA TRP A 59 11.37 -9.65 -6.54
C TRP A 59 10.68 -11.01 -6.55
N GLN A 60 9.51 -11.12 -5.90
CA GLN A 60 8.68 -12.33 -5.89
C GLN A 60 8.28 -12.77 -7.30
N LYS A 61 8.00 -11.81 -8.19
CA LYS A 61 7.73 -12.10 -9.61
C LYS A 61 8.92 -12.73 -10.33
N LYS A 62 10.16 -12.37 -10.00
CA LYS A 62 11.38 -12.92 -10.64
C LYS A 62 11.70 -14.34 -10.18
N LEU A 63 11.16 -14.78 -9.05
CA LEU A 63 11.37 -16.14 -8.52
C LEU A 63 10.42 -17.18 -9.12
N ARG A 64 9.39 -16.73 -9.84
CA ARG A 64 8.47 -17.58 -10.60
C ARG A 64 8.82 -17.54 -12.07
#